data_AF-A0A328S931-F1
#
_entry.id   AF-A0A328S931-F1
#
_cell.length_a   1.000
_cell.length_b   1.000
_cell.length_c   1.000
_cell.angle_alpha   90.00
_cell.angle_beta   90.00
_cell.angle_gamma   90.00
#
_symmetry.space_group_name_H-M   'P 1'
#
loop_
_entity.id
_entity.type
_entity.pdbx_description
1 polymer ?
#
loop_
_entity_poly.entity_id
_entity_poly.type
_entity_poly.pdbx_seq_one_letter_code
_entity_poly.pdbx_strand_id
1 'polypeptide(L)'
;MQKFIVELIGVFTKRDLPEDYEQFVEYKATIENKEVTDKDKIAVLRVKDTTSYHILFLDSYESMDEIDKEIDETLDGKIYNFNIRKILEGHLNA
;
A
#
# COMPACT_ATOMS: atom_id res chain seq x y z
N MET A 1 -17.79 10.49 10.79
CA MET A 1 -16.33 10.54 10.96
C MET A 1 -15.74 10.98 9.63
N GLN A 2 -14.71 11.83 9.66
CA GLN A 2 -14.10 12.36 8.44
C GLN A 2 -13.08 11.33 7.95
N LYS A 3 -13.33 10.71 6.79
CA LYS A 3 -12.41 9.70 6.24
C LYS A 3 -11.10 10.35 5.80
N PHE A 4 -9.99 9.73 6.13
CA PHE A 4 -8.67 10.18 5.67
C PHE A 4 -8.52 9.94 4.16
N ILE A 5 -7.77 10.80 3.50
CA ILE A 5 -7.45 10.64 2.08
C ILE A 5 -6.06 9.99 2.01
N VAL A 6 -5.92 8.91 1.25
CA VAL A 6 -4.62 8.29 1.00
C VAL A 6 -4.12 8.61 -0.41
N GLU A 7 -2.82 8.83 -0.51
CA GLU A 7 -2.09 9.11 -1.74
C GLU A 7 -1.03 8.02 -1.97
N LEU A 8 -0.88 7.56 -3.21
CA LEU A 8 0.13 6.58 -3.59
C LEU A 8 1.43 7.32 -3.87
N ILE A 9 2.45 6.99 -3.10
CA ILE A 9 3.81 7.48 -3.33
C ILE A 9 4.42 6.76 -4.52
N GLY A 10 4.25 5.44 -4.57
CA GLY A 10 4.73 4.61 -5.66
C GLY A 10 4.54 3.13 -5.38
N VAL A 11 4.75 2.33 -6.42
CA VAL A 11 4.87 0.87 -6.33
C VAL A 11 6.32 0.53 -6.58
N PHE A 12 6.94 -0.14 -5.61
CA PHE A 12 8.35 -0.50 -5.63
C PHE A 12 8.49 -2.01 -5.51
N THR A 13 9.59 -2.54 -6.03
CA THR A 13 10.07 -3.86 -5.61
C THR A 13 10.92 -3.70 -4.36
N LYS A 14 11.22 -4.80 -3.65
CA LYS A 14 12.17 -4.75 -2.52
C LYS A 14 13.53 -4.14 -2.91
N ARG A 15 13.96 -4.29 -4.17
CA ARG A 15 15.24 -3.75 -4.67
C ARG A 15 15.20 -2.25 -4.94
N ASP A 16 14.04 -1.75 -5.34
CA ASP A 16 13.85 -0.35 -5.72
C ASP A 16 13.27 0.48 -4.56
N LEU A 17 13.02 -0.16 -3.42
CA LEU A 17 12.44 0.46 -2.23
C LEU A 17 13.46 1.43 -1.59
N PRO A 18 13.12 2.72 -1.43
CA PRO A 18 13.94 3.64 -0.65
C PRO A 18 14.12 3.17 0.80
N GLU A 19 15.32 3.35 1.36
CA GLU A 19 15.67 2.97 2.74
C GLU A 19 14.69 3.57 3.78
N ASP A 20 14.18 4.78 3.52
CA ASP A 20 13.19 5.44 4.38
C ASP A 20 11.93 4.58 4.62
N TYR A 21 11.56 3.76 3.64
CA TYR A 21 10.36 2.91 3.66
C TYR A 21 10.64 1.46 4.08
N GLU A 22 11.90 1.03 4.10
CA GLU A 22 12.30 -0.34 4.40
C GLU A 22 11.82 -0.79 5.78
N GLN A 23 12.01 0.04 6.80
CA GLN A 23 11.53 -0.21 8.16
C GLN A 23 10.01 -0.44 8.25
N PHE A 24 9.22 0.24 7.42
CA PHE A 24 7.76 0.09 7.41
C PHE A 24 7.34 -1.21 6.72
N VAL A 25 8.06 -1.59 5.67
CA VAL A 25 7.86 -2.85 4.96
C VAL A 25 8.21 -4.04 5.86
N GLU A 26 9.38 -4.01 6.51
CA GLU A 26 9.78 -5.07 7.45
C GLU A 26 8.81 -5.20 8.62
N TYR A 27 8.35 -4.08 9.17
CA TYR A 27 7.35 -4.07 10.24
C TYR A 27 6.04 -4.73 9.80
N LYS A 28 5.49 -4.35 8.64
CA LYS A 28 4.25 -4.93 8.10
C LYS A 28 4.44 -6.42 7.76
N ALA A 29 5.56 -6.78 7.14
CA ALA A 29 5.92 -8.17 6.83
C ALA A 29 5.99 -9.05 8.09
N THR A 30 6.56 -8.52 9.18
CA THR A 30 6.65 -9.22 10.47
C THR A 30 5.26 -9.43 11.08
N ILE A 31 4.38 -8.43 11.02
CA ILE A 31 3.00 -8.53 11.53
C ILE A 31 2.18 -9.54 10.73
N GLU A 32 2.34 -9.56 9.42
CA GLU A 32 1.62 -10.47 8.53
C GLU A 32 2.29 -11.85 8.39
N ASN A 33 3.44 -12.03 9.05
CA ASN A 33 4.28 -13.23 8.95
C ASN A 33 4.56 -13.62 7.48
N LYS A 34 4.81 -12.60 6.65
CA LYS A 34 5.04 -12.71 5.20
C LYS A 34 6.52 -12.55 4.90
N GLU A 35 7.08 -13.44 4.09
CA GLU A 35 8.41 -13.25 3.52
C GLU A 35 8.32 -12.36 2.28
N VAL A 36 8.98 -11.19 2.34
CA VAL A 36 9.02 -10.25 1.21
C VAL A 36 10.21 -10.59 0.32
N THR A 37 9.93 -11.00 -0.90
CA THR A 37 10.92 -11.35 -1.93
C THR A 37 11.29 -10.15 -2.80
N ASP A 38 12.40 -10.26 -3.55
CA ASP A 38 12.87 -9.24 -4.49
C ASP A 38 11.88 -8.91 -5.61
N LYS A 39 10.91 -9.79 -5.87
CA LYS A 39 9.92 -9.64 -6.94
C LYS A 39 8.60 -9.06 -6.45
N ASP A 40 8.41 -9.01 -5.14
CA ASP A 40 7.13 -8.63 -4.57
C ASP A 40 6.86 -7.15 -4.83
N LYS A 41 5.66 -6.87 -5.33
CA LYS A 41 5.23 -5.49 -5.61
C LYS A 41 4.69 -4.87 -4.32
N ILE A 42 5.35 -3.83 -3.84
CA ILE A 42 5.04 -3.14 -2.61
C ILE A 42 4.50 -1.76 -2.95
N ALA A 43 3.24 -1.49 -2.62
CA ALA A 43 2.67 -0.16 -2.77
C ALA A 43 2.82 0.62 -1.45
N VAL A 44 3.43 1.79 -1.55
CA VAL A 44 3.60 2.72 -0.43
C VAL A 44 2.52 3.80 -0.53
N LEU A 45 1.58 3.77 0.41
CA LEU A 45 0.55 4.79 0.56
C LEU A 45 0.96 5.77 1.66
N ARG A 46 0.60 7.04 1.48
CA ARG A 46 0.73 8.08 2.49
C ARG A 46 -0.64 8.63 2.81
N VAL A 47 -0.94 8.82 4.10
CA VAL A 47 -2.13 9.57 4.50
C VAL A 47 -1.87 11.05 4.26
N LYS A 48 -2.72 11.68 3.46
CA LYS A 48 -2.62 13.07 3.05
C LYS A 48 -2.47 13.99 4.26
N ASP A 49 -1.60 14.99 4.15
CA ASP A 49 -1.29 15.97 5.19
C ASP A 49 -0.67 15.40 6.47
N THR A 50 -0.21 14.14 6.46
CA THR A 50 0.51 13.51 7.57
C THR A 50 1.85 12.94 7.13
N THR A 51 2.65 12.43 8.08
CA THR A 51 3.86 11.65 7.82
C THR A 51 3.64 10.16 8.07
N SER A 52 2.38 9.72 8.04
CA SER A 52 2.01 8.32 8.23
C SER A 52 1.98 7.61 6.88
N TYR A 53 2.73 6.52 6.79
CA TYR A 53 2.78 5.64 5.63
C TYR A 53 2.08 4.33 5.93
N HIS A 54 1.46 3.76 4.91
CA HIS A 54 0.79 2.48 4.96
C HIS A 54 1.30 1.63 3.80
N ILE A 55 1.70 0.41 4.11
CA ILE A 55 2.33 -0.52 3.18
C ILE A 55 1.30 -1.55 2.76
N LEU A 56 1.14 -1.73 1.45
CA LEU A 56 0.32 -2.78 0.86
C LEU A 56 1.20 -3.71 0.03
N PHE A 57 1.14 -5.00 0.32
CA PHE A 57 1.77 -6.03 -0.50
C PHE A 57 0.81 -6.46 -1.60
N LEU A 58 1.01 -5.99 -2.83
CA LEU A 58 0.02 -6.18 -3.91
C LEU A 58 -0.26 -7.65 -4.21
N ASP A 59 0.72 -8.54 -4.03
CA ASP A 59 0.55 -9.98 -4.22
C ASP A 59 -0.38 -10.65 -3.18
N SER A 60 -0.72 -9.95 -2.10
CA SER A 60 -1.68 -10.43 -1.09
C SER A 60 -3.14 -10.14 -1.46
N TYR A 61 -3.39 -9.37 -2.52
CA TYR A 61 -4.74 -8.95 -2.89
C TYR A 61 -5.11 -9.48 -4.27
N GLU A 62 -6.36 -9.91 -4.42
CA GLU A 62 -6.91 -10.34 -5.71
C GLU A 62 -7.73 -9.24 -6.38
N SER A 63 -8.18 -8.24 -5.61
CA SER A 63 -9.03 -7.17 -6.11
C SER A 63 -8.84 -5.85 -5.37
N MET A 64 -9.24 -4.75 -6.03
CA MET A 64 -9.25 -3.42 -5.39
C MET A 64 -10.19 -3.33 -4.20
N ASP A 65 -11.26 -4.13 -4.16
CA ASP A 65 -12.23 -4.06 -3.07
C ASP A 65 -11.60 -4.53 -1.75
N GLU A 66 -10.65 -5.45 -1.79
CA GLU A 66 -9.87 -5.86 -0.61
C GLU A 66 -8.96 -4.73 -0.12
N ILE A 67 -8.31 -4.04 -1.04
CA ILE A 67 -7.48 -2.87 -0.74
C ILE A 67 -8.32 -1.74 -0.15
N ASP A 68 -9.47 -1.43 -0.76
CA ASP A 68 -10.40 -0.40 -0.28
C ASP A 68 -10.88 -0.76 1.14
N LYS A 69 -11.17 -2.04 1.40
CA LYS A 69 -11.59 -2.52 2.71
C LYS A 69 -10.48 -2.40 3.75
N GLU A 70 -9.24 -2.79 3.45
CA GLU A 70 -8.14 -2.67 4.39
C GLU A 70 -7.84 -1.21 4.75
N ILE A 71 -7.90 -0.30 3.77
CA ILE A 71 -7.72 1.13 3.99
C ILE A 71 -8.85 1.71 4.84
N ASP A 72 -10.09 1.28 4.63
CA ASP A 72 -11.23 1.70 5.45
C ASP A 72 -11.10 1.17 6.89
N GLU A 73 -10.75 -0.11 7.07
CA GLU A 73 -10.65 -0.75 8.38
C GLU A 73 -9.43 -0.28 9.18
N THR A 74 -8.28 -0.08 8.53
CA THR A 74 -7.02 0.24 9.22
C THR A 74 -6.83 1.73 9.43
N LEU A 75 -7.26 2.55 8.47
CA LEU A 75 -6.96 3.98 8.46
C LEU A 75 -8.21 4.85 8.63
N ASP A 76 -9.43 4.29 8.69
CA ASP A 76 -10.68 5.03 8.47
C ASP A 76 -10.55 5.93 7.22
N GLY A 77 -9.91 5.36 6.18
CA GLY A 77 -9.42 6.07 5.02
C GLY A 77 -10.19 5.74 3.75
N LYS A 78 -9.98 6.52 2.69
CA LYS A 78 -10.44 6.17 1.35
C LYS A 78 -9.41 6.58 0.30
N ILE A 79 -9.25 5.74 -0.71
CA ILE A 79 -8.55 6.11 -1.94
C ILE A 79 -9.47 7.09 -2.71
N TYR A 80 -9.15 8.38 -2.65
CA TYR A 80 -9.99 9.39 -3.30
C TYR A 80 -9.60 9.62 -4.78
N ASN A 81 -8.36 9.30 -5.16
CA ASN A 81 -7.86 9.58 -6.50
C ASN A 81 -8.05 8.38 -7.42
N PHE A 82 -8.88 8.56 -8.46
CA PHE A 82 -9.15 7.55 -9.47
C PHE A 82 -7.89 7.04 -10.19
N ASN A 83 -6.87 7.88 -10.36
CA ASN A 83 -5.61 7.48 -10.99
C ASN A 83 -4.82 6.51 -10.12
N ILE A 84 -4.85 6.68 -8.79
CA ILE A 84 -4.20 5.76 -7.85
C ILE A 84 -4.84 4.37 -7.97
N ARG A 85 -6.17 4.32 -7.94
CA ARG A 85 -6.93 3.08 -8.11
C ARG A 85 -6.54 2.38 -9.41
N LYS A 86 -6.48 3.10 -10.52
CA LYS A 86 -6.03 2.54 -11.82
C LYS A 86 -4.60 2.00 -11.81
N ILE A 87 -3.68 2.66 -11.11
CA ILE A 87 -2.29 2.18 -11.00
C ILE A 87 -2.27 0.85 -10.24
N LEU A 88 -2.95 0.79 -9.10
CA LEU A 88 -3.06 -0.43 -8.29
C LEU A 88 -3.76 -1.55 -9.06
N GLU A 89 -4.90 -1.27 -9.70
CA GLU A 89 -5.59 -2.21 -10.61
C GLU A 89 -4.70 -2.72 -11.73
N GLY A 90 -3.87 -1.84 -12.31
CA GLY A 90 -2.90 -2.22 -13.33
C GLY A 90 -1.86 -3.20 -12.83
N HIS A 91 -1.43 -3.08 -11.56
CA HIS A 91 -0.47 -4.00 -10.97
C HIS A 91 -1.07 -5.33 -10.51
N LEU A 92 -2.36 -5.35 -10.14
CA LEU A 92 -3.10 -6.56 -9.79
C LEU A 92 -3.41 -7.44 -11.01
N ASN A 93 -3.65 -6.83 -12.18
CA ASN A 93 -4.00 -7.54 -13.41
C ASN A 93 -2.80 -7.82 -14.35
N ALA A 94 -1.56 -7.57 -13.91
CA ALA A 94 -0.33 -7.67 -14.71
C ALA A 94 0.64 -8.73 -14.22
#